data_AF-A0A958C4U4-F1
#
_entry.id   AF-A0A958C4U4-F1
#
_cell.length_a   1.000
_cell.length_b   1.000
_cell.length_c   1.000
_cell.angle_alpha   90.00
_cell.angle_beta   90.00
_cell.angle_gamma   90.00
#
_symmetry.space_group_name_H-M   'P 1'
#
loop_
_entity.id
_entity.type
_entity.pdbx_description
1 polymer ?
#
loop_
_entity_poly.entity_id
_entity_poly.type
_entity_poly.pdbx_seq_one_letter_code
_entity_poly.pdbx_strand_id
1 'polypeptide(L)'
;LPWDQLAYWAVTIGGSMIDKAPPPVLGKTTQLILLGAPAIGPAGLLRFYLLHVLFVPLLVIFVFFIHYYKVVRVGISLPSSEEEVGQDTAKRVPADKRRYYLPDVFTDEMMLLLLITFVLLALIVLNVYPGAPLEHHANPNKTPLHTKAPWYFLWIQGLLKLGDPTIMGVVVPTIVFGFLFIMPYIDFNPSRKAKDRRFAITAWMLGLSVFVILTWMGTPFFKVASPPAEEVVQLMLPEEEAGPVRETDWAQLQLGEWDTRVDVPGNAESTANPTMQGLMEEYAQHIVVEDVKAYEKGLDEGLPNGYGKMIIEEWQDGLKKLTMRVFWQPEGSDEQTFEKTFFIDEESGYAR
;
A
#
# COMPACT_ATOMS: atom_id res chain seq x y z
N LEU A 1 -3.01 1.46 14.01
CA LEU A 1 -3.02 2.38 15.18
C LEU A 1 -3.56 3.77 14.84
N PRO A 2 -3.24 4.36 13.67
CA PRO A 2 -3.84 5.66 13.27
C PRO A 2 -5.37 5.67 13.26
N TRP A 3 -6.01 4.52 12.99
CA TRP A 3 -7.47 4.36 12.93
C TRP A 3 -8.12 5.17 11.80
N ASP A 4 -7.42 5.19 10.67
CA ASP A 4 -7.90 5.66 9.38
C ASP A 4 -8.52 4.52 8.57
N GLN A 5 -9.14 4.89 7.45
CA GLN A 5 -9.87 3.98 6.58
C GLN A 5 -8.96 2.88 6.03
N LEU A 6 -7.75 3.22 5.55
CA LEU A 6 -6.78 2.25 5.06
C LEU A 6 -6.33 1.28 6.15
N ALA A 7 -5.95 1.75 7.36
CA ALA A 7 -5.50 0.84 8.41
C ALA A 7 -6.64 -0.05 8.92
N TYR A 8 -7.87 0.46 9.02
CA TYR A 8 -9.03 -0.32 9.44
C TYR A 8 -9.30 -1.50 8.48
N TRP A 9 -9.32 -1.23 7.17
CA TRP A 9 -9.57 -2.27 6.17
C TRP A 9 -8.37 -3.20 5.98
N ALA A 10 -7.14 -2.69 6.05
CA ALA A 10 -5.95 -3.54 6.03
C ALA A 10 -5.94 -4.56 7.18
N VAL A 11 -6.31 -4.15 8.40
CA VAL A 11 -6.43 -5.06 9.55
C VAL A 11 -7.61 -6.02 9.37
N THR A 12 -8.73 -5.57 8.80
CA THR A 12 -9.90 -6.41 8.53
C THR A 12 -9.55 -7.53 7.55
N ILE A 13 -8.88 -7.20 6.43
CA ILE A 13 -8.40 -8.16 5.44
C ILE A 13 -7.37 -9.10 6.08
N GLY A 14 -6.40 -8.56 6.82
CA GLY A 14 -5.41 -9.34 7.58
C GLY A 14 -6.04 -10.34 8.55
N GLY A 15 -7.03 -9.92 9.32
CA GLY A 15 -7.78 -10.76 10.23
C GLY A 15 -8.54 -11.88 9.52
N SER A 16 -9.15 -11.59 8.37
CA SER A 16 -9.83 -12.62 7.56
C SER A 16 -8.88 -13.67 6.98
N MET A 17 -7.61 -13.34 6.75
CA MET A 17 -6.60 -14.34 6.35
C MET A 17 -6.27 -15.30 7.50
N ILE A 18 -6.28 -14.82 8.75
CA ILE A 18 -6.05 -15.67 9.94
C ILE A 18 -7.21 -16.68 10.10
N ASP A 19 -8.45 -16.27 9.85
CA ASP A 19 -9.61 -17.17 9.87
C ASP A 19 -9.47 -18.33 8.87
N LYS A 20 -8.85 -18.05 7.72
CA LYS A 20 -8.56 -19.05 6.68
C LYS A 20 -7.41 -20.01 7.04
N ALA A 21 -6.69 -19.79 8.14
CA ALA A 21 -5.56 -20.65 8.48
C ALA A 21 -6.01 -22.08 8.87
N PRO A 22 -5.45 -23.13 8.25
CA PRO A 22 -5.76 -24.51 8.62
C PRO A 22 -5.05 -24.91 9.93
N PRO A 23 -5.70 -25.71 10.81
CA PRO A 23 -7.08 -26.19 10.73
C PRO A 23 -8.12 -25.08 10.97
N PRO A 24 -9.32 -25.12 10.35
CA PRO A 24 -10.31 -24.02 10.43
C PRO A 24 -10.68 -23.59 11.85
N VAL A 25 -10.74 -24.54 12.79
CA VAL A 25 -11.03 -24.24 14.20
C VAL A 25 -9.94 -23.37 14.81
N LEU A 26 -8.67 -23.65 14.50
CA LEU A 26 -7.54 -22.89 14.99
C LEU A 26 -7.54 -21.48 14.40
N GLY A 27 -7.79 -21.35 13.08
CA GLY A 27 -7.88 -20.05 12.40
C GLY A 27 -8.93 -19.14 13.04
N LYS A 28 -10.17 -19.64 13.16
CA LYS A 28 -11.29 -18.89 13.75
C LYS A 28 -11.06 -18.51 15.21
N THR A 29 -10.56 -19.44 16.02
CA THR A 29 -10.25 -19.15 17.43
C THR A 29 -9.13 -18.11 17.55
N THR A 30 -8.09 -18.20 16.71
CA THR A 30 -6.97 -17.25 16.70
C THR A 30 -7.45 -15.85 16.31
N GLN A 31 -8.28 -15.73 15.28
CA GLN A 31 -8.87 -14.47 14.86
C GLN A 31 -9.70 -13.84 16.00
N LEU A 32 -10.57 -14.62 16.65
CA LEU A 32 -11.41 -14.13 17.75
C LEU A 32 -10.58 -13.67 18.95
N ILE A 33 -9.50 -14.37 19.28
CA ILE A 33 -8.58 -13.97 20.36
C ILE A 33 -7.85 -12.68 19.99
N LEU A 34 -7.41 -12.54 18.74
CA LEU A 34 -6.67 -11.37 18.29
C LEU A 34 -7.57 -10.13 18.24
N LEU A 35 -8.72 -10.23 17.57
CA LEU A 35 -9.65 -9.11 17.35
C LEU A 35 -10.55 -8.83 18.56
N GLY A 36 -10.84 -9.84 19.37
CA GLY A 36 -11.76 -9.75 20.52
C GLY A 36 -13.24 -9.70 20.19
N ALA A 37 -13.56 -9.79 18.91
CA ALA A 37 -14.90 -9.86 18.36
C ALA A 37 -14.83 -10.47 16.95
N PRO A 38 -15.98 -10.81 16.32
CA PRO A 38 -16.01 -11.27 14.93
C PRO A 38 -15.48 -10.24 13.91
N ALA A 39 -15.49 -8.95 14.27
CA ALA A 39 -14.96 -7.84 13.46
C ALA A 39 -14.08 -6.94 14.33
N ILE A 40 -13.18 -6.18 13.68
CA ILE A 40 -12.32 -5.23 14.39
C ILE A 40 -13.15 -4.07 14.97
N GLY A 41 -12.89 -3.72 16.22
CA GLY A 41 -13.57 -2.64 16.93
C GLY A 41 -12.73 -2.12 18.10
N PRO A 42 -13.31 -1.35 19.04
CA PRO A 42 -12.56 -0.72 20.13
C PRO A 42 -11.75 -1.71 20.99
N ALA A 43 -12.32 -2.88 21.28
CA ALA A 43 -11.63 -3.93 22.03
C ALA A 43 -10.42 -4.50 21.28
N GLY A 44 -10.55 -4.67 19.95
CA GLY A 44 -9.45 -5.10 19.09
C GLY A 44 -8.37 -4.04 19.00
N LEU A 45 -8.74 -2.76 18.83
CA LEU A 45 -7.79 -1.65 18.83
C LEU A 45 -6.93 -1.63 20.10
N LEU A 46 -7.55 -1.77 21.27
CA LEU A 46 -6.81 -1.81 22.54
C LEU A 46 -5.82 -2.98 22.60
N ARG A 47 -6.19 -4.16 22.09
CA ARG A 47 -5.29 -5.33 22.01
C ARG A 47 -4.12 -5.08 21.08
N PHE A 48 -4.37 -4.56 19.89
CA PHE A 48 -3.30 -4.20 18.95
C PHE A 48 -2.39 -3.11 19.53
N TYR A 49 -2.94 -2.13 20.24
CA TYR A 49 -2.16 -1.12 20.95
C TYR A 49 -1.23 -1.75 21.99
N LEU A 50 -1.75 -2.60 22.89
CA LEU A 50 -0.95 -3.27 23.90
C LEU A 50 0.10 -4.21 23.28
N LEU A 51 -0.27 -4.97 22.25
CA LEU A 51 0.67 -5.83 21.52
C LEU A 51 1.78 -5.02 20.87
N HIS A 52 1.46 -3.91 20.19
CA HIS A 52 2.42 -3.14 19.42
C HIS A 52 3.32 -2.24 20.28
N VAL A 53 2.78 -1.64 21.36
CA VAL A 53 3.51 -0.68 22.19
C VAL A 53 4.28 -1.38 23.31
N LEU A 54 3.77 -2.50 23.84
CA LEU A 54 4.40 -3.20 24.97
C LEU A 54 5.00 -4.54 24.55
N PHE A 55 4.18 -5.50 24.11
CA PHE A 55 4.63 -6.90 24.01
C PHE A 55 5.61 -7.15 22.85
N VAL A 56 5.34 -6.61 21.67
CA VAL A 56 6.22 -6.77 20.49
C VAL A 56 7.59 -6.11 20.73
N PRO A 57 7.69 -4.86 21.21
CA PRO A 57 8.98 -4.26 21.56
C PRO A 57 9.75 -5.07 22.61
N LEU A 58 9.09 -5.57 23.65
CA LEU A 58 9.72 -6.42 24.66
C LEU A 58 10.25 -7.74 24.05
N LEU A 59 9.48 -8.37 23.15
CA LEU A 59 9.91 -9.57 22.44
C LEU A 59 11.11 -9.28 21.52
N VAL A 60 11.10 -8.15 20.80
CA VAL A 60 12.21 -7.72 19.96
C VAL A 60 13.47 -7.49 20.80
N ILE A 61 13.37 -6.82 21.94
CA ILE A 61 14.50 -6.63 22.87
C ILE A 61 15.03 -7.98 23.36
N PHE A 62 14.15 -8.90 23.74
CA PHE A 62 14.55 -10.23 24.19
C PHE A 62 15.30 -11.01 23.10
N VAL A 63 14.75 -11.06 21.88
CA VAL A 63 15.40 -11.72 20.73
C VAL A 63 16.69 -11.00 20.32
N PHE A 64 16.73 -9.67 20.42
CA PHE A 64 17.94 -8.88 20.17
C PHE A 64 19.08 -9.30 21.10
N PHE A 65 18.83 -9.48 22.39
CA PHE A 65 19.87 -9.95 23.32
C PHE A 65 20.33 -11.37 23.01
N ILE A 66 19.43 -12.28 22.62
CA ILE A 66 19.80 -13.64 22.18
C ILE A 66 20.67 -13.57 20.92
N HIS A 67 20.25 -12.78 19.94
CA HIS A 67 20.97 -12.57 18.69
C HIS A 67 22.37 -11.99 18.95
N TYR A 68 22.44 -10.89 19.72
CA TYR A 68 23.68 -10.24 20.12
C TYR A 68 24.61 -11.19 20.87
N TYR A 69 24.09 -11.94 21.85
CA TYR A 69 24.86 -12.97 22.56
C TYR A 69 25.43 -14.01 21.59
N LYS A 70 24.64 -14.49 20.63
CA LYS A 70 25.11 -15.45 19.61
C LYS A 70 26.19 -14.85 18.72
N VAL A 71 26.04 -13.61 18.26
CA VAL A 71 27.05 -12.91 17.45
C VAL A 71 28.35 -12.74 18.24
N VAL A 72 28.29 -12.33 19.51
CA VAL A 72 29.50 -12.20 20.36
C VAL A 72 30.16 -13.56 20.62
N ARG A 73 29.37 -14.62 20.80
CA ARG A 73 29.90 -15.96 21.10
C ARG A 73 30.47 -16.68 19.90
N VAL A 74 29.87 -16.53 18.72
CA VAL A 74 30.31 -17.18 17.47
C VAL A 74 31.34 -16.33 16.74
N GLY A 75 31.24 -15.00 16.84
CA GLY A 75 32.07 -14.05 16.10
C GLY A 75 31.41 -13.62 14.79
N ILE A 76 31.89 -12.50 14.23
CA ILE A 76 31.48 -12.01 12.91
C ILE A 76 32.27 -12.77 11.85
N SER A 77 31.59 -13.27 10.82
CA SER A 77 32.28 -13.96 9.74
C SER A 77 33.15 -13.04 8.91
N LEU A 78 34.30 -13.54 8.46
CA LEU A 78 35.13 -12.86 7.46
C LEU A 78 34.41 -12.74 6.11
N PRO A 79 34.84 -11.81 5.24
CA PRO A 79 34.41 -11.79 3.85
C PRO A 79 34.63 -13.17 3.20
N SER A 80 33.66 -13.62 2.40
CA SER A 80 33.69 -14.99 1.82
C SER A 80 34.96 -15.33 1.02
N SER A 81 35.66 -14.32 0.47
CA SER A 81 36.92 -14.48 -0.26
C SER A 81 38.11 -14.84 0.64
N GLU A 82 38.08 -14.44 1.91
CA GLU A 82 39.19 -14.59 2.88
C GLU A 82 39.01 -15.80 3.80
N GLU A 83 37.85 -16.43 3.78
CA GLU A 83 37.55 -17.62 4.56
C GLU A 83 38.13 -18.89 3.90
N GLU A 84 38.84 -19.70 4.69
CA GLU A 84 39.29 -21.02 4.24
C GLU A 84 38.09 -21.96 4.12
N VAL A 85 38.02 -22.72 3.02
CA VAL A 85 36.88 -23.60 2.75
C VAL A 85 36.78 -24.66 3.83
N GLY A 86 35.60 -24.80 4.43
CA GLY A 86 35.33 -25.78 5.49
C GLY A 86 35.92 -25.46 6.87
N GLN A 87 36.47 -24.26 7.08
CA GLN A 87 36.96 -23.83 8.40
C GLN A 87 36.23 -22.57 8.88
N ASP A 88 35.79 -22.59 10.14
CA ASP A 88 35.31 -21.38 10.84
C ASP A 88 36.52 -20.54 11.28
N THR A 89 36.96 -19.63 10.41
CA THR A 89 38.09 -18.74 10.66
C THR A 89 37.68 -17.43 11.35
N ALA A 90 36.39 -17.24 11.70
CA ALA A 90 35.90 -16.00 12.32
C ALA A 90 36.67 -15.61 13.59
N LYS A 91 37.16 -16.61 14.35
CA LYS A 91 37.98 -16.39 15.57
C LYS A 91 39.48 -16.48 15.36
N ARG A 92 39.94 -16.86 14.17
CA ARG A 92 41.35 -17.14 13.86
C ARG A 92 42.03 -16.02 13.06
N VAL A 93 41.44 -14.82 13.07
CA VAL A 93 42.03 -13.66 12.38
C VAL A 93 43.37 -13.29 13.03
N PRO A 94 44.47 -13.18 12.26
CA PRO A 94 45.76 -12.70 12.74
C PRO A 94 45.64 -11.34 13.45
N ALA A 95 46.41 -11.13 14.52
CA ALA A 95 46.28 -9.93 15.37
C ALA A 95 46.55 -8.62 14.62
N ASP A 96 47.42 -8.66 13.61
CA ASP A 96 47.75 -7.56 12.70
C ASP A 96 46.62 -7.15 11.75
N LYS A 97 45.64 -8.04 11.51
CA LYS A 97 44.48 -7.77 10.65
C LYS A 97 43.21 -7.40 11.42
N ARG A 98 43.25 -7.41 12.76
CA ARG A 98 42.09 -7.08 13.59
C ARG A 98 41.93 -5.57 13.67
N ARG A 99 40.72 -5.09 13.36
CA ARG A 99 40.31 -3.72 13.71
C ARG A 99 39.67 -3.71 15.09
N TYR A 100 40.00 -2.69 15.88
CA TYR A 100 39.36 -2.50 17.17
C TYR A 100 37.98 -1.88 17.00
N TYR A 101 37.04 -2.27 17.85
CA TYR A 101 35.69 -1.70 17.81
C TYR A 101 35.73 -0.18 18.06
N LEU A 102 36.49 0.24 19.06
CA LEU A 102 36.77 1.65 19.33
C LEU A 102 38.25 1.95 19.01
N PRO A 103 38.56 3.04 18.28
CA PRO A 103 37.62 3.96 17.63
C PRO A 103 37.14 3.49 16.25
N ASP A 104 37.92 2.67 15.54
CA ASP A 104 37.83 2.48 14.09
C ASP A 104 36.44 2.07 13.59
N VAL A 105 35.92 0.92 14.03
CA VAL A 105 34.64 0.40 13.56
C VAL A 105 33.49 1.30 13.98
N PHE A 106 33.52 1.79 15.23
CA PHE A 106 32.48 2.67 15.74
C PHE A 106 32.40 3.97 14.93
N THR A 107 33.52 4.59 14.56
CA THR A 107 33.50 5.81 13.76
C THR A 107 32.98 5.57 12.35
N ASP A 108 33.35 4.45 11.72
CA ASP A 108 32.87 4.08 10.38
C ASP A 108 31.34 3.85 10.38
N GLU A 109 30.83 3.09 11.35
CA GLU A 109 29.40 2.80 11.53
C GLU A 109 28.60 4.06 11.91
N MET A 110 29.14 4.93 12.77
CA MET A 110 28.50 6.20 13.11
C MET A 110 28.41 7.14 11.92
N MET A 111 29.46 7.24 11.11
CA MET A 111 29.43 8.03 9.88
C MET A 111 28.37 7.50 8.91
N LEU A 112 28.29 6.19 8.71
CA LEU A 112 27.29 5.58 7.84
C LEU A 112 25.87 5.81 8.38
N LEU A 113 25.65 5.62 9.69
CA LEU A 113 24.35 5.86 10.33
C LEU A 113 23.90 7.31 10.15
N LEU A 114 24.81 8.27 10.38
CA LEU A 114 24.52 9.69 10.21
C LEU A 114 24.24 10.04 8.75
N LEU A 115 24.97 9.45 7.81
CA LEU A 115 24.74 9.65 6.38
C LEU A 115 23.37 9.11 5.96
N ILE A 116 23.01 7.88 6.36
CA ILE A 116 21.71 7.29 6.06
C ILE A 116 20.59 8.13 6.67
N THR A 117 20.75 8.54 7.94
CA THR A 117 19.76 9.38 8.62
C THR A 117 19.61 10.73 7.92
N PHE A 118 20.73 11.35 7.52
CA PHE A 118 20.73 12.60 6.76
C PHE A 118 20.01 12.46 5.42
N VAL A 119 20.29 11.39 4.66
CA VAL A 119 19.62 11.12 3.38
C VAL A 119 18.12 10.90 3.59
N LEU A 120 17.71 10.11 4.57
CA LEU A 120 16.29 9.87 4.86
C LEU A 120 15.58 11.17 5.27
N LEU A 121 16.19 12.00 6.12
CA LEU A 121 15.65 13.31 6.48
C LEU A 121 15.59 14.25 5.28
N ALA A 122 16.62 14.26 4.42
CA ALA A 122 16.61 15.05 3.20
C ALA A 122 15.48 14.63 2.25
N LEU A 123 15.23 13.33 2.09
CA LEU A 123 14.11 12.83 1.29
C LEU A 123 12.74 13.29 1.83
N ILE A 124 12.58 13.32 3.16
CA ILE A 124 11.38 13.82 3.82
C ILE A 124 11.23 15.34 3.64
N VAL A 125 12.29 16.11 3.91
CA VAL A 125 12.27 17.58 3.83
C VAL A 125 12.09 18.09 2.41
N LEU A 126 12.71 17.42 1.43
CA LEU A 126 12.58 17.75 0.01
C LEU A 126 11.27 17.23 -0.60
N ASN A 127 10.40 16.61 0.20
CA ASN A 127 9.12 16.05 -0.23
C ASN A 127 9.25 15.11 -1.45
N VAL A 128 10.37 14.38 -1.54
CA VAL A 128 10.66 13.45 -2.66
C VAL A 128 9.70 12.25 -2.62
N TYR A 129 9.24 11.91 -1.42
CA TYR A 129 8.13 10.99 -1.20
C TYR A 129 6.90 11.79 -0.78
N PRO A 130 5.97 12.10 -1.70
CA PRO A 130 4.70 12.68 -1.31
C PRO A 130 3.92 11.66 -0.48
N GLY A 131 3.59 12.05 0.75
CA GLY A 131 2.37 11.60 1.40
C GLY A 131 2.43 10.33 2.24
N ALA A 132 2.42 10.54 3.55
CA ALA A 132 1.57 9.75 4.42
C ALA A 132 0.61 10.73 5.13
N PRO A 133 -0.28 11.43 4.40
CA PRO A 133 -1.28 12.27 5.03
C PRO A 133 -2.11 11.39 5.96
N LEU A 134 -2.46 11.93 7.12
CA LEU A 134 -3.43 11.25 7.98
C LEU A 134 -4.77 11.29 7.26
N GLU A 135 -5.25 10.12 6.86
CA GLU A 135 -6.59 9.91 6.36
C GLU A 135 -7.64 10.24 7.44
N HIS A 136 -8.88 10.36 7.02
CA HIS A 136 -10.01 10.59 7.93
C HIS A 136 -10.26 9.36 8.82
N HIS A 137 -10.98 9.58 9.93
CA HIS A 137 -11.34 8.48 10.82
C HIS A 137 -12.12 7.38 10.09
N ALA A 138 -11.74 6.13 10.34
CA ALA A 138 -12.33 4.97 9.69
C ALA A 138 -13.85 4.91 9.87
N ASN A 139 -14.57 4.75 8.75
CA ASN A 139 -15.98 4.41 8.72
C ASN A 139 -16.15 2.92 8.36
N PRO A 140 -16.61 2.06 9.29
CA PRO A 140 -16.83 0.64 9.02
C PRO A 140 -17.86 0.33 7.92
N ASN A 141 -18.76 1.29 7.63
CA ASN A 141 -19.83 1.12 6.65
C ASN A 141 -19.42 1.55 5.23
N LYS A 142 -18.19 2.06 5.05
CA LYS A 142 -17.67 2.47 3.75
C LYS A 142 -16.34 1.78 3.49
N THR A 143 -16.27 1.03 2.39
CA THR A 143 -15.04 0.38 1.95
C THR A 143 -14.39 1.24 0.87
N PRO A 144 -13.11 1.65 1.02
CA PRO A 144 -12.41 2.34 -0.03
C PRO A 144 -12.27 1.44 -1.25
N LEU A 145 -12.42 2.04 -2.43
CA LEU A 145 -12.32 1.33 -3.70
C LEU A 145 -10.96 0.62 -3.85
N HIS A 146 -9.88 1.31 -3.46
CA HIS A 146 -8.50 0.79 -3.54
C HIS A 146 -7.91 0.48 -2.17
N THR A 147 -8.28 -0.65 -1.59
CA THR A 147 -7.60 -1.10 -0.37
C THR A 147 -6.27 -1.79 -0.72
N LYS A 148 -5.14 -1.18 -0.33
CA LYS A 148 -3.78 -1.73 -0.53
C LYS A 148 -3.15 -2.19 0.78
N ALA A 149 -2.45 -3.31 0.74
CA ALA A 149 -1.57 -3.71 1.83
C ALA A 149 -0.36 -2.75 1.91
N PRO A 150 0.26 -2.59 3.09
CA PRO A 150 1.54 -1.92 3.20
C PRO A 150 2.57 -2.52 2.23
N TRP A 151 3.50 -1.70 1.74
CA TRP A 151 4.41 -2.07 0.65
C TRP A 151 5.19 -3.38 0.90
N TYR A 152 5.56 -3.67 2.14
CA TYR A 152 6.27 -4.89 2.55
C TYR A 152 5.41 -6.17 2.51
N PHE A 153 4.09 -6.04 2.35
CA PHE A 153 3.13 -7.13 2.17
C PHE A 153 2.55 -7.23 0.75
N LEU A 154 2.95 -6.34 -0.18
CA LEU A 154 2.42 -6.35 -1.55
C LEU A 154 2.68 -7.69 -2.26
N TRP A 155 3.78 -8.37 -2.00
CA TRP A 155 4.05 -9.68 -2.60
C TRP A 155 3.01 -10.74 -2.21
N ILE A 156 2.47 -10.69 -0.98
CA ILE A 156 1.37 -11.57 -0.55
C ILE A 156 0.07 -11.16 -1.25
N GLN A 157 -0.20 -9.85 -1.35
CA GLN A 157 -1.35 -9.34 -2.10
C GLN A 157 -1.29 -9.75 -3.58
N GLY A 158 -0.09 -9.76 -4.19
CA GLY A 158 0.13 -10.26 -5.54
C GLY A 158 -0.16 -11.75 -5.68
N LEU A 159 0.24 -12.56 -4.70
CA LEU A 159 -0.10 -13.99 -4.66
C LEU A 159 -1.62 -14.21 -4.55
N LEU A 160 -2.33 -13.41 -3.74
CA LEU A 160 -3.79 -13.52 -3.58
C LEU A 160 -4.55 -13.30 -4.90
N LYS A 161 -3.99 -12.56 -5.85
CA LYS A 161 -4.58 -12.36 -7.19
C LYS A 161 -4.40 -13.55 -8.13
N LEU A 162 -3.62 -14.57 -7.75
CA LEU A 162 -3.31 -15.73 -8.59
C LEU A 162 -4.22 -16.93 -8.36
N GLY A 163 -4.97 -16.99 -7.26
CA GLY A 163 -5.79 -18.15 -6.97
C GLY A 163 -6.46 -18.11 -5.61
N ASP A 164 -6.67 -19.30 -5.04
CA ASP A 164 -7.38 -19.43 -3.76
C ASP A 164 -6.68 -18.67 -2.62
N PRO A 165 -7.41 -17.83 -1.86
CA PRO A 165 -6.82 -17.02 -0.79
C PRO A 165 -6.19 -17.83 0.35
N THR A 166 -6.65 -19.06 0.61
CA THR A 166 -6.10 -19.91 1.67
C THR A 166 -4.73 -20.44 1.26
N ILE A 167 -4.64 -20.94 0.03
CA ILE A 167 -3.39 -21.46 -0.53
C ILE A 167 -2.37 -20.33 -0.70
N MET A 168 -2.78 -19.24 -1.37
CA MET A 168 -1.87 -18.17 -1.75
C MET A 168 -1.54 -17.20 -0.61
N GLY A 169 -2.50 -16.95 0.30
CA GLY A 169 -2.33 -16.02 1.42
C GLY A 169 -1.76 -16.63 2.68
N VAL A 170 -1.98 -17.94 2.91
CA VAL A 170 -1.56 -18.62 4.15
C VAL A 170 -0.54 -19.71 3.89
N VAL A 171 -0.86 -20.70 3.07
CA VAL A 171 -0.02 -21.90 2.89
C VAL A 171 1.31 -21.56 2.21
N VAL A 172 1.29 -20.88 1.07
CA VAL A 172 2.50 -20.54 0.32
C VAL A 172 3.45 -19.64 1.14
N PRO A 173 3.00 -18.53 1.75
CA PRO A 173 3.87 -17.73 2.62
C PRO A 173 4.45 -18.52 3.80
N THR A 174 3.66 -19.40 4.42
CA THR A 174 4.12 -20.26 5.52
C THR A 174 5.23 -21.20 5.06
N ILE A 175 5.10 -21.80 3.87
CA ILE A 175 6.14 -22.65 3.28
C ILE A 175 7.40 -21.83 2.97
N VAL A 176 7.26 -20.62 2.40
CA VAL A 176 8.41 -19.74 2.10
C VAL A 176 9.16 -19.36 3.37
N PHE A 177 8.47 -18.92 4.42
CA PHE A 177 9.11 -18.60 5.70
C PHE A 177 9.71 -19.85 6.36
N GLY A 178 8.99 -20.97 6.35
CA GLY A 178 9.50 -22.25 6.86
C GLY A 178 10.77 -22.68 6.14
N PHE A 179 10.82 -22.53 4.82
CA PHE A 179 12.01 -22.80 4.02
C PHE A 179 13.19 -21.89 4.42
N LEU A 180 12.96 -20.60 4.68
CA LEU A 180 14.02 -19.70 5.16
C LEU A 180 14.60 -20.13 6.51
N PHE A 181 13.76 -20.61 7.44
CA PHE A 181 14.21 -21.14 8.72
C PHE A 181 15.00 -22.46 8.59
N ILE A 182 14.63 -23.30 7.63
CA ILE A 182 15.27 -24.60 7.39
C ILE A 182 16.53 -24.46 6.52
N MET A 183 16.63 -23.41 5.70
CA MET A 183 17.74 -23.14 4.78
C MET A 183 19.14 -23.39 5.36
N PRO A 184 19.52 -22.88 6.55
CA PRO A 184 20.86 -23.12 7.10
C PRO A 184 21.16 -24.58 7.44
N TYR A 185 20.15 -25.45 7.54
CA TYR A 185 20.32 -26.88 7.86
C TYR A 185 20.37 -27.78 6.63
N ILE A 186 19.91 -27.29 5.47
CA ILE A 186 19.90 -28.03 4.20
C ILE A 186 20.99 -27.55 3.24
N ASP A 187 21.62 -26.42 3.54
CA ASP A 187 22.78 -25.92 2.79
C ASP A 187 24.06 -26.60 3.30
N PHE A 188 24.40 -27.73 2.69
CA PHE A 188 25.59 -28.50 3.03
C PHE A 188 26.87 -28.02 2.33
N ASN A 189 26.85 -26.88 1.63
CA ASN A 189 28.02 -26.43 0.89
C ASN A 189 29.12 -25.95 1.85
N PRO A 190 30.31 -26.58 1.85
CA PRO A 190 31.41 -26.20 2.75
C PRO A 190 32.05 -24.84 2.39
N SER A 191 31.79 -24.31 1.19
CA SER A 191 32.31 -23.01 0.75
C SER A 191 31.23 -21.93 0.78
N ARG A 192 31.56 -20.77 1.34
CA ARG A 192 30.70 -19.57 1.34
C ARG A 192 30.98 -18.65 0.15
N LYS A 193 31.96 -18.98 -0.70
CA LYS A 193 32.34 -18.18 -1.87
C LYS A 193 31.21 -18.18 -2.90
N ALA A 194 30.90 -17.01 -3.44
CA ALA A 194 29.85 -16.87 -4.46
C ALA A 194 30.08 -17.77 -5.69
N LYS A 195 31.35 -17.95 -6.10
CA LYS A 195 31.73 -18.78 -7.25
C LYS A 195 31.40 -20.26 -7.08
N ASP A 196 31.34 -20.74 -5.85
CA ASP A 196 31.08 -22.15 -5.51
C ASP A 196 29.59 -22.39 -5.22
N ARG A 197 28.80 -21.31 -5.20
CA ARG A 197 27.37 -21.30 -4.88
C ARG A 197 26.51 -20.82 -6.04
N ARG A 198 26.99 -20.95 -7.28
CA ARG A 198 26.32 -20.44 -8.50
C ARG A 198 24.86 -20.89 -8.58
N PHE A 199 24.58 -22.18 -8.33
CA PHE A 199 23.20 -22.69 -8.33
C PHE A 199 22.32 -22.01 -7.28
N ALA A 200 22.79 -21.91 -6.03
CA ALA A 200 22.05 -21.27 -4.95
C ALA A 200 21.82 -19.78 -5.22
N ILE A 201 22.83 -19.07 -5.76
CA ILE A 201 22.72 -17.65 -6.13
C ILE A 201 21.76 -17.48 -7.29
N THR A 202 21.83 -18.30 -8.34
CA THR A 202 20.89 -18.24 -9.47
C THR A 202 19.46 -18.52 -9.01
N ALA A 203 19.24 -19.52 -8.15
CA ALA A 203 17.94 -19.80 -7.57
C ALA A 203 17.42 -18.64 -6.71
N TRP A 204 18.29 -18.01 -5.91
CA TRP A 204 17.94 -16.83 -5.12
C TRP A 204 17.61 -15.62 -5.99
N MET A 205 18.38 -15.38 -7.06
CA MET A 205 18.11 -14.30 -8.01
C MET A 205 16.78 -14.50 -8.73
N LEU A 206 16.46 -15.73 -9.15
CA LEU A 206 15.15 -16.08 -9.72
C LEU A 206 14.04 -15.83 -8.69
N GLY A 207 14.23 -16.27 -7.44
CA GLY A 207 13.29 -16.02 -6.35
C GLY A 207 13.08 -14.53 -6.08
N LEU A 208 14.15 -13.73 -6.11
CA LEU A 208 14.09 -12.28 -5.98
C LEU A 208 13.32 -11.64 -7.15
N SER A 209 13.55 -12.09 -8.38
CA SER A 209 12.78 -11.63 -9.54
C SER A 209 11.28 -11.95 -9.38
N VAL A 210 10.94 -13.17 -8.95
CA VAL A 210 9.55 -13.55 -8.64
C VAL A 210 8.98 -12.66 -7.53
N PHE A 211 9.75 -12.40 -6.48
CA PHE A 211 9.32 -11.53 -5.37
C PHE A 211 9.03 -10.10 -5.83
N VAL A 212 9.88 -9.53 -6.69
CA VAL A 212 9.68 -8.19 -7.29
C VAL A 212 8.43 -8.19 -8.19
N ILE A 213 8.25 -9.21 -9.03
CA ILE A 213 7.07 -9.34 -9.88
C ILE A 213 5.80 -9.45 -9.03
N LEU A 214 5.80 -10.26 -7.97
CA LEU A 214 4.67 -10.39 -7.05
C LEU A 214 4.39 -9.08 -6.31
N THR A 215 5.43 -8.34 -5.91
CA THR A 215 5.30 -7.03 -5.28
C THR A 215 4.60 -6.04 -6.23
N TRP A 216 5.03 -6.03 -7.50
CA TRP A 216 4.37 -5.21 -8.53
C TRP A 216 2.92 -5.66 -8.79
N MET A 217 2.66 -6.97 -8.87
CA MET A 217 1.30 -7.52 -9.02
C MET A 217 0.42 -7.19 -7.81
N GLY A 218 1.00 -7.00 -6.62
CA GLY A 218 0.29 -6.59 -5.42
C GLY A 218 -0.29 -5.18 -5.51
N THR A 219 0.28 -4.32 -6.35
CA THR A 219 -0.21 -2.94 -6.52
C THR A 219 -1.64 -2.90 -7.07
N PRO A 220 -2.42 -1.84 -6.78
CA PRO A 220 -3.79 -1.71 -7.30
C PRO A 220 -3.84 -1.71 -8.84
N PHE A 221 -2.75 -1.38 -9.52
CA PHE A 221 -2.69 -1.32 -10.99
C PHE A 221 -2.84 -2.68 -11.68
N PHE A 222 -2.52 -3.79 -11.01
CA PHE A 222 -2.52 -5.11 -11.62
C PHE A 222 -3.83 -5.87 -11.34
N LYS A 223 -4.58 -6.21 -12.40
CA LYS A 223 -5.82 -7.03 -12.35
C LYS A 223 -6.94 -6.53 -11.42
N VAL A 224 -6.90 -5.27 -10.96
CA VAL A 224 -8.07 -4.64 -10.34
C VAL A 224 -8.84 -3.95 -11.47
N ALA A 225 -10.07 -4.41 -11.69
CA ALA A 225 -11.04 -3.82 -12.59
C ALA A 225 -12.18 -3.30 -11.71
N SER A 226 -12.03 -2.08 -11.22
CA SER A 226 -13.21 -1.35 -10.74
C SER A 226 -13.96 -0.84 -11.99
N PRO A 227 -15.28 -0.65 -11.92
CA PRO A 227 -16.03 -0.04 -13.02
C PRO A 227 -15.39 1.32 -13.38
N PRO A 228 -15.06 1.59 -14.66
CA PRO A 228 -14.38 2.84 -15.03
C PRO A 228 -15.14 4.09 -14.59
N ALA A 229 -16.47 4.05 -14.61
CA ALA A 229 -17.30 5.15 -14.11
C ALA A 229 -17.06 5.47 -12.63
N GLU A 230 -16.78 4.47 -11.80
CA GLU A 230 -16.48 4.66 -10.38
C GLU A 230 -15.05 5.18 -10.17
N GLU A 231 -14.08 4.70 -10.96
CA GLU A 231 -12.70 5.22 -10.95
C GLU A 231 -12.64 6.70 -11.30
N VAL A 232 -13.36 7.12 -12.34
CA VAL A 232 -13.40 8.54 -12.73
C VAL A 232 -13.89 9.41 -11.56
N VAL A 233 -14.96 9.00 -10.88
CA VAL A 233 -15.47 9.74 -9.71
C VAL A 233 -14.46 9.73 -8.57
N GLN A 234 -13.76 8.63 -8.34
CA GLN A 234 -12.73 8.55 -7.31
C GLN A 234 -11.48 9.38 -7.65
N LEU A 235 -11.15 9.57 -8.93
CA LEU A 235 -10.05 10.45 -9.34
C LEU A 235 -10.40 11.92 -9.05
N MET A 236 -11.66 12.31 -9.26
CA MET A 236 -12.14 13.67 -8.99
C MET A 236 -12.33 13.96 -7.49
N LEU A 237 -12.87 13.00 -6.75
CA LEU A 237 -13.06 13.04 -5.30
C LEU A 237 -12.62 11.72 -4.66
N PRO A 238 -11.31 11.53 -4.46
CA PRO A 238 -10.81 10.39 -3.72
C PRO A 238 -11.32 10.49 -2.29
N GLU A 239 -11.73 9.36 -1.72
CA GLU A 239 -12.21 9.34 -0.33
C GLU A 239 -11.06 9.64 0.65
N GLU A 240 -9.85 9.22 0.31
CA GLU A 240 -8.67 9.22 1.19
C GLU A 240 -7.78 10.46 1.08
N GLU A 241 -7.86 11.21 -0.02
CA GLU A 241 -6.99 12.36 -0.30
C GLU A 241 -7.80 13.60 -0.73
N ALA A 242 -7.14 14.76 -0.82
CA ALA A 242 -7.73 15.93 -1.46
C ALA A 242 -7.69 15.69 -2.97
N GLY A 243 -8.84 15.44 -3.60
CA GLY A 243 -8.93 15.40 -5.05
C GLY A 243 -9.09 16.80 -5.65
N PRO A 244 -9.09 16.90 -6.98
CA PRO A 244 -9.26 18.16 -7.70
C PRO A 244 -10.43 19.02 -7.21
N VAL A 245 -11.56 18.39 -6.86
CA VAL A 245 -12.74 19.12 -6.38
C VAL A 245 -12.56 19.63 -4.95
N ARG A 246 -11.82 18.92 -4.09
CA ARG A 246 -11.55 19.32 -2.70
C ARG A 246 -10.41 20.33 -2.57
N GLU A 247 -9.48 20.32 -3.52
CA GLU A 247 -8.42 21.33 -3.64
C GLU A 247 -8.95 22.66 -4.18
N THR A 248 -10.09 22.63 -4.88
CA THR A 248 -10.80 23.83 -5.30
C THR A 248 -11.41 24.54 -4.09
N ASP A 249 -11.19 25.85 -4.00
CA ASP A 249 -11.76 26.68 -2.94
C ASP A 249 -13.29 26.56 -2.90
N TRP A 250 -13.84 26.39 -1.70
CA TRP A 250 -15.27 26.18 -1.49
C TRP A 250 -16.09 27.30 -2.13
N ALA A 251 -15.63 28.55 -2.07
CA ALA A 251 -16.32 29.69 -2.67
C ALA A 251 -16.36 29.63 -4.21
N GLN A 252 -15.40 28.95 -4.85
CA GLN A 252 -15.29 28.84 -6.30
C GLN A 252 -16.18 27.73 -6.88
N LEU A 253 -16.63 26.78 -6.06
CA LEU A 253 -17.60 25.74 -6.43
C LEU A 253 -18.99 26.38 -6.64
N GLN A 254 -19.29 26.77 -7.88
CA GLN A 254 -20.54 27.45 -8.21
C GLN A 254 -21.74 26.50 -8.24
N LEU A 255 -22.86 26.94 -7.64
CA LEU A 255 -24.12 26.20 -7.64
C LEU A 255 -24.65 26.06 -9.07
N GLY A 256 -25.15 24.87 -9.41
CA GLY A 256 -25.70 24.58 -10.72
C GLY A 256 -25.37 23.17 -11.24
N GLU A 257 -25.83 22.89 -12.45
CA GLU A 257 -25.50 21.67 -13.19
C GLU A 257 -24.42 22.00 -14.22
N TRP A 258 -23.28 21.33 -14.11
CA TRP A 258 -22.13 21.47 -14.99
C TRP A 258 -21.98 20.20 -15.82
N ASP A 259 -21.85 20.32 -17.13
CA ASP A 259 -21.73 19.18 -18.06
C ASP A 259 -20.35 19.23 -18.74
N THR A 260 -19.69 18.08 -18.94
CA THR A 260 -18.39 18.04 -19.62
C THR A 260 -18.49 18.28 -21.13
N ARG A 261 -19.70 18.23 -21.71
CA ARG A 261 -19.91 18.39 -23.16
C ARG A 261 -19.88 19.86 -23.58
N VAL A 262 -19.19 20.15 -24.68
CA VAL A 262 -19.01 21.52 -25.18
C VAL A 262 -20.30 22.11 -25.77
N ASP A 263 -21.24 21.26 -26.21
CA ASP A 263 -22.42 21.67 -27.00
C ASP A 263 -23.69 21.92 -26.17
N VAL A 264 -23.61 21.94 -24.84
CA VAL A 264 -24.77 22.11 -23.95
C VAL A 264 -25.06 23.60 -23.70
N PRO A 265 -26.28 24.11 -23.98
CA PRO A 265 -26.66 25.50 -23.69
C PRO A 265 -26.57 25.79 -22.18
N GLY A 266 -25.61 26.63 -21.78
CA GLY A 266 -25.25 26.91 -20.39
C GLY A 266 -23.74 26.83 -20.15
N ASN A 267 -23.04 25.93 -20.85
CA ASN A 267 -21.59 25.84 -20.80
C ASN A 267 -20.89 26.98 -21.55
N ALA A 268 -21.57 27.67 -22.48
CA ALA A 268 -21.01 28.88 -23.11
C ALA A 268 -20.81 30.03 -22.10
N GLU A 269 -21.57 30.05 -20.99
CA GLU A 269 -21.34 30.95 -19.85
C GLU A 269 -20.24 30.44 -18.91
N SER A 270 -19.74 29.20 -19.07
CA SER A 270 -18.64 28.62 -18.27
C SER A 270 -17.30 29.32 -18.48
N THR A 271 -17.18 30.15 -19.53
CA THR A 271 -16.05 31.07 -19.71
C THR A 271 -15.95 32.12 -18.60
N ALA A 272 -16.99 32.30 -17.78
CA ALA A 272 -17.00 33.24 -16.66
C ALA A 272 -16.23 32.74 -15.42
N ASN A 273 -16.00 31.43 -15.26
CA ASN A 273 -15.27 30.87 -14.13
C ASN A 273 -14.18 29.88 -14.59
N PRO A 274 -12.91 30.31 -14.67
CA PRO A 274 -11.83 29.46 -15.16
C PRO A 274 -11.58 28.25 -14.26
N THR A 275 -11.90 28.32 -12.96
CA THR A 275 -11.72 27.21 -12.02
C THR A 275 -12.68 26.07 -12.33
N MET A 276 -13.98 26.37 -12.47
CA MET A 276 -14.98 25.35 -12.80
C MET A 276 -14.74 24.77 -14.20
N GLN A 277 -14.29 25.59 -15.16
CA GLN A 277 -13.90 25.10 -16.47
C GLN A 277 -12.73 24.11 -16.37
N GLY A 278 -11.66 24.45 -15.65
CA GLY A 278 -10.52 23.56 -15.44
C GLY A 278 -10.93 22.23 -14.78
N LEU A 279 -11.81 22.30 -13.79
CA LEU A 279 -12.33 21.12 -13.10
C LEU A 279 -13.15 20.20 -14.02
N MET A 280 -13.98 20.79 -14.90
CA MET A 280 -14.78 20.03 -15.87
C MET A 280 -13.92 19.48 -17.01
N GLU A 281 -12.86 20.17 -17.42
CA GLU A 281 -11.86 19.68 -18.36
C GLU A 281 -11.10 18.48 -17.79
N GLU A 282 -10.68 18.55 -16.53
CA GLU A 282 -10.04 17.44 -15.82
C GLU A 282 -11.00 16.24 -15.69
N TYR A 283 -12.27 16.49 -15.35
CA TYR A 283 -13.29 15.45 -15.31
C TYR A 283 -13.48 14.76 -16.67
N ALA A 284 -13.56 15.54 -17.75
CA ALA A 284 -13.66 15.02 -19.11
C ALA A 284 -12.42 14.19 -19.50
N GLN A 285 -11.22 14.66 -19.14
CA GLN A 285 -9.98 13.94 -19.39
C GLN A 285 -9.95 12.59 -18.66
N HIS A 286 -10.37 12.54 -17.39
CA HIS A 286 -10.44 11.29 -16.66
C HIS A 286 -11.39 10.28 -17.29
N ILE A 287 -12.55 10.70 -17.79
CA ILE A 287 -13.50 9.82 -18.50
C ILE A 287 -12.82 9.18 -19.72
N VAL A 288 -12.15 9.99 -20.54
CA VAL A 288 -11.44 9.50 -21.74
C VAL A 288 -10.28 8.57 -21.36
N VAL A 289 -9.49 8.94 -20.35
CA VAL A 289 -8.33 8.13 -19.91
C VAL A 289 -8.78 6.78 -19.36
N GLU A 290 -9.86 6.74 -18.56
CA GLU A 290 -10.36 5.49 -18.02
C GLU A 290 -11.06 4.62 -19.09
N ASP A 291 -11.70 5.23 -20.10
CA ASP A 291 -12.21 4.50 -21.28
C ASP A 291 -11.07 3.81 -22.04
N VAL A 292 -9.99 4.55 -22.34
CA VAL A 292 -8.80 4.00 -23.00
C VAL A 292 -8.16 2.89 -22.17
N LYS A 293 -8.03 3.07 -20.86
CA LYS A 293 -7.51 2.03 -19.96
C LYS A 293 -8.40 0.79 -19.93
N ALA A 294 -9.72 0.97 -19.96
CA ALA A 294 -10.66 -0.14 -19.99
C ALA A 294 -10.50 -0.95 -21.28
N TYR A 295 -10.38 -0.26 -22.42
CA TYR A 295 -10.11 -0.88 -23.71
C TYR A 295 -8.76 -1.62 -23.75
N GLU A 296 -7.67 -1.00 -23.28
CA GLU A 296 -6.33 -1.62 -23.24
C GLU A 296 -6.29 -2.87 -22.35
N LYS A 297 -7.07 -2.89 -21.28
CA LYS A 297 -7.20 -4.04 -20.36
C LYS A 297 -8.16 -5.12 -20.87
N GLY A 298 -8.84 -4.88 -21.99
CA GLY A 298 -9.85 -5.79 -22.54
C GLY A 298 -11.04 -5.99 -21.61
N LEU A 299 -11.43 -4.94 -20.88
CA LEU A 299 -12.62 -4.96 -20.03
C LEU A 299 -13.87 -4.80 -20.90
N ASP A 300 -14.93 -5.55 -20.56
CA ASP A 300 -16.23 -5.48 -21.25
C ASP A 300 -17.01 -4.19 -20.94
N GLU A 301 -16.57 -3.42 -19.93
CA GLU A 301 -17.25 -2.24 -19.39
C GLU A 301 -16.42 -0.97 -19.61
N GLY A 302 -16.26 -0.52 -20.85
CA GLY A 302 -15.70 0.81 -21.17
C GLY A 302 -16.69 1.96 -20.94
N LEU A 303 -16.27 3.20 -21.24
CA LEU A 303 -17.11 4.40 -21.26
C LEU A 303 -17.25 4.99 -22.69
N PRO A 304 -17.75 4.20 -23.67
CA PRO A 304 -17.93 4.70 -25.04
C PRO A 304 -18.90 5.88 -25.06
N ASN A 305 -18.51 6.94 -25.77
CA ASN A 305 -19.22 8.23 -25.80
C ASN A 305 -19.51 8.80 -24.40
N GLY A 306 -18.64 8.51 -23.44
CA GLY A 306 -18.83 8.89 -22.05
C GLY A 306 -18.80 10.40 -21.83
N TYR A 307 -19.66 10.88 -20.94
CA TYR A 307 -19.65 12.27 -20.48
C TYR A 307 -20.02 12.36 -19.00
N GLY A 308 -19.58 13.44 -18.36
CA GLY A 308 -19.75 13.69 -16.94
C GLY A 308 -20.72 14.84 -16.68
N LYS A 309 -21.49 14.74 -15.60
CA LYS A 309 -22.25 15.86 -15.04
C LYS A 309 -21.91 16.03 -13.57
N MET A 310 -21.71 17.27 -13.15
CA MET A 310 -21.47 17.66 -11.79
C MET A 310 -22.58 18.61 -11.33
N ILE A 311 -23.38 18.16 -10.37
CA ILE A 311 -24.51 18.94 -9.83
C ILE A 311 -24.11 19.44 -8.45
N ILE A 312 -24.04 20.76 -8.28
CA ILE A 312 -23.67 21.43 -7.05
C ILE A 312 -24.91 22.14 -6.48
N GLU A 313 -25.39 21.66 -5.35
CA GLU A 313 -26.55 22.19 -4.65
C GLU A 313 -26.12 22.70 -3.27
N GLU A 314 -26.71 23.81 -2.83
CA GLU A 314 -26.62 24.23 -1.43
C GLU A 314 -27.57 23.35 -0.61
N TRP A 315 -27.03 22.56 0.31
CA TRP A 315 -27.82 21.64 1.13
C TRP A 315 -28.20 22.28 2.46
N GLN A 316 -27.23 22.94 3.09
CA GLN A 316 -27.36 23.73 4.31
C GLN A 316 -26.40 24.92 4.22
N ASP A 317 -26.57 25.91 5.09
CA ASP A 317 -25.61 27.02 5.24
C ASP A 317 -24.20 26.45 5.50
N GLY A 318 -23.22 26.85 4.69
CA GLY A 318 -21.85 26.34 4.73
C GLY A 318 -21.65 24.91 4.19
N LEU A 319 -22.68 24.22 3.68
CA LEU A 319 -22.59 22.83 3.23
C LEU A 319 -23.14 22.63 1.80
N LYS A 320 -22.24 22.28 0.88
CA LYS A 320 -22.59 21.95 -0.51
C LYS A 320 -22.76 20.44 -0.67
N LYS A 321 -23.85 20.05 -1.33
CA LYS A 321 -24.06 18.68 -1.81
C LYS A 321 -23.63 18.61 -3.26
N LEU A 322 -22.65 17.76 -3.50
CA LEU A 322 -22.06 17.54 -4.81
C LEU A 322 -22.48 16.17 -5.33
N THR A 323 -23.15 16.12 -6.48
CA THR A 323 -23.54 14.86 -7.12
C THR A 323 -22.80 14.73 -8.44
N MET A 324 -21.91 13.75 -8.53
CA MET A 324 -21.18 13.43 -9.76
C MET A 324 -21.89 12.29 -10.48
N ARG A 325 -22.10 12.45 -11.78
CA ARG A 325 -22.74 11.48 -12.65
C ARG A 325 -21.89 11.22 -13.87
N VAL A 326 -21.55 9.96 -14.11
CA VAL A 326 -20.89 9.53 -15.35
C VAL A 326 -21.92 8.79 -16.19
N PHE A 327 -22.07 9.23 -17.44
CA PHE A 327 -22.94 8.63 -18.44
C PHE A 327 -22.09 7.99 -19.52
N TRP A 328 -22.52 6.83 -20.04
CA TRP A 328 -21.91 6.19 -21.21
C TRP A 328 -22.94 5.37 -21.96
N GLN A 329 -22.71 5.15 -23.25
CA GLN A 329 -23.63 4.37 -24.08
C GLN A 329 -22.87 3.35 -24.93
N PRO A 330 -22.86 2.07 -24.52
CA PRO A 330 -22.35 0.99 -25.35
C PRO A 330 -23.19 0.79 -26.62
N GLU A 331 -22.54 0.42 -27.73
CA GLU A 331 -23.22 0.20 -29.02
C GLU A 331 -24.37 -0.81 -28.89
N GLY A 332 -25.58 -0.38 -29.23
CA GLY A 332 -26.77 -1.24 -29.19
C GLY A 332 -27.40 -1.42 -27.81
N SER A 333 -27.01 -0.63 -26.81
CA SER A 333 -27.62 -0.64 -25.47
C SER A 333 -28.14 0.75 -25.05
N ASP A 334 -28.99 0.75 -24.02
CA ASP A 334 -29.49 1.98 -23.39
C ASP A 334 -28.35 2.72 -22.67
N GLU A 335 -28.49 4.04 -22.52
CA GLU A 335 -27.55 4.86 -21.75
C GLU A 335 -27.46 4.37 -20.31
N GLN A 336 -26.25 4.13 -19.84
CA GLN A 336 -25.96 3.73 -18.48
C GLN A 336 -25.48 4.95 -17.69
N THR A 337 -25.71 4.91 -16.37
CA THR A 337 -25.33 6.01 -15.49
C THR A 337 -24.80 5.48 -14.18
N PHE A 338 -23.70 6.07 -13.72
CA PHE A 338 -23.19 5.92 -12.37
C PHE A 338 -23.31 7.25 -11.64
N GLU A 339 -23.86 7.25 -10.44
CA GLU A 339 -24.02 8.45 -9.61
C GLU A 339 -23.39 8.24 -8.24
N LYS A 340 -22.66 9.25 -7.77
CA LYS A 340 -22.17 9.31 -6.38
C LYS A 340 -22.32 10.72 -5.83
N THR A 341 -22.82 10.80 -4.60
CA THR A 341 -23.03 12.06 -3.88
C THR A 341 -21.99 12.24 -2.78
N PHE A 342 -21.45 13.45 -2.69
CA PHE A 342 -20.52 13.92 -1.69
C PHE A 342 -21.07 15.17 -1.00
N PHE A 343 -20.56 15.44 0.20
CA PHE A 343 -20.89 16.64 0.96
C PHE A 343 -19.57 17.36 1.25
N ILE A 344 -19.52 18.64 0.92
CA ILE A 344 -18.33 19.50 1.09
C ILE A 344 -18.71 20.67 1.98
N ASP A 345 -18.06 20.71 3.14
CA ASP A 345 -18.25 21.72 4.16
C ASP A 345 -17.25 22.87 3.96
N GLU A 346 -17.68 24.11 4.19
CA GLU A 346 -16.85 25.31 4.08
C GLU A 346 -15.64 25.28 5.03
N GLU A 347 -15.80 24.70 6.22
CA GLU A 347 -14.72 24.54 7.20
C GLU A 347 -13.91 23.24 6.97
N SER A 348 -14.22 22.47 5.92
CA SER A 348 -13.42 21.29 5.59
C SER A 348 -12.01 21.75 5.21
N GLY A 349 -11.02 21.44 6.05
CA GLY A 349 -9.64 21.92 5.95
C GLY A 349 -8.85 21.46 4.72
N TYR A 350 -9.53 21.01 3.68
CA TYR A 350 -9.01 20.70 2.34
C TYR A 350 -8.93 21.96 1.46
N ALA A 351 -9.81 22.96 1.68
CA ALA A 351 -9.69 24.28 1.07
C ALA A 351 -8.69 25.13 1.88
N ARG A 352 -7.45 25.28 1.38
CA ARG A 352 -6.48 26.22 1.94
C ARG A 352 -5.74 26.99 0.86
#